data_AF-A0A161M4W8-F1
#
_entry.id   AF-A0A161M4W8-F1
#
_cell.length_a   1.000
_cell.length_b   1.000
_cell.length_c   1.000
_cell.angle_alpha   90.00
_cell.angle_beta   90.00
_cell.angle_gamma   90.00
#
_symmetry.space_group_name_H-M   'P 1'
#
loop_
_entity.id
_entity.type
_entity.pdbx_description
1 polymer ?
#
loop_
_entity_poly.entity_id
_entity_poly.type
_entity_poly.pdbx_seq_one_letter_code
_entity_poly.pdbx_strand_id
1 'polypeptide(L)'
;MLKFLANYFRSVILLSDQDLLASVYLCLNKIAPAYEGIELGIAETILMKAIAQSTGRTLSQIKSDAADLGDLGLVAEQSKCSQRILYTPAALTVSGVFARLKEIAKLTGHDSQIKSK
;
A
#
# COMPACT_ATOMS: atom_id res chain seq x y z
N MET A 1 3.89 18.72 -12.18
CA MET A 1 3.61 18.01 -10.91
C MET A 1 2.67 18.81 -9.99
N LEU A 2 3.06 20.01 -9.53
CA LEU A 2 2.25 20.80 -8.56
C LEU A 2 0.82 21.11 -9.02
N LYS A 3 0.62 21.44 -10.31
CA LYS A 3 -0.71 21.69 -10.89
C LYS A 3 -1.65 20.48 -10.82
N PHE A 4 -1.12 19.27 -11.02
CA PHE A 4 -1.93 18.04 -10.96
C PHE A 4 -2.38 17.74 -9.53
N LEU A 5 -1.45 17.85 -8.57
CA LEU A 5 -1.77 17.64 -7.16
C LEU A 5 -2.76 18.69 -6.64
N ALA A 6 -2.59 19.96 -7.03
CA ALA A 6 -3.53 21.02 -6.68
C ALA A 6 -4.93 20.78 -7.25
N ASN A 7 -5.04 20.31 -8.50
CA ASN A 7 -6.33 19.98 -9.10
C ASN A 7 -6.98 18.79 -8.40
N TYR A 8 -6.21 17.75 -8.09
CA TYR A 8 -6.69 16.61 -7.31
C TYR A 8 -7.23 17.05 -5.95
N PHE A 9 -6.48 17.84 -5.18
CA PHE A 9 -6.95 18.32 -3.87
C PHE A 9 -8.18 19.22 -3.98
N ARG A 10 -8.31 20.07 -5.01
CA ARG A 10 -9.54 20.84 -5.23
C ARG A 10 -10.74 19.93 -5.45
N SER A 11 -10.59 18.88 -6.25
CA SER A 11 -11.67 17.90 -6.48
C SER A 11 -12.03 17.17 -5.19
N VAL A 12 -11.04 16.74 -4.41
CA VAL A 12 -11.28 16.08 -3.11
C VAL A 12 -12.00 17.02 -2.14
N ILE A 13 -11.57 18.28 -2.01
CA ILE A 13 -12.23 19.28 -1.16
C ILE A 13 -13.70 19.46 -1.54
N LEU A 14 -14.02 19.46 -2.84
CA LEU A 14 -15.37 19.71 -3.32
C LEU A 14 -16.29 18.47 -3.24
N LEU A 15 -15.75 17.28 -3.51
CA LEU A 15 -16.54 16.06 -3.71
C LEU A 15 -16.46 15.08 -2.55
N SER A 16 -15.38 15.10 -1.76
CA SER A 16 -15.09 14.12 -0.72
C SER A 16 -14.12 14.68 0.32
N ASP A 17 -14.55 15.72 1.03
CA ASP A 17 -13.75 16.47 2.01
C ASP A 17 -13.11 15.59 3.09
N GLN A 18 -13.78 14.52 3.50
CA GLN A 18 -13.31 13.54 4.48
C GLN A 18 -12.03 12.80 4.03
N ASP A 19 -11.82 12.65 2.71
CA ASP A 19 -10.63 11.96 2.17
C ASP A 19 -9.41 12.89 2.08
N LEU A 20 -9.56 14.21 2.31
CA LEU A 20 -8.49 15.18 2.12
C LEU A 20 -7.27 14.86 2.98
N LEU A 21 -7.48 14.57 4.26
CA LEU A 21 -6.39 14.29 5.20
C LEU A 21 -5.62 13.04 4.80
N ALA A 22 -6.34 11.95 4.50
CA ALA A 22 -5.77 10.70 4.03
C ALA A 22 -4.99 10.89 2.71
N SER A 23 -5.54 11.67 1.78
CA SER A 23 -4.92 12.02 0.51
C SER A 23 -3.57 12.72 0.70
N VAL A 24 -3.53 13.74 1.56
CA VAL A 24 -2.29 14.49 1.86
C VAL A 24 -1.24 13.57 2.46
N TYR A 25 -1.62 12.73 3.43
CA TYR A 25 -0.70 11.79 4.06
C TYR A 25 -0.11 10.77 3.08
N LEU A 26 -0.94 10.17 2.21
CA LEU A 26 -0.47 9.22 1.20
C LEU A 26 0.46 9.88 0.18
N CYS A 27 0.18 11.11 -0.27
CA CYS A 27 1.07 11.85 -1.16
C CYS A 27 2.43 12.18 -0.52
N LEU A 28 2.48 12.30 0.81
CA LEU A 28 3.70 12.51 1.58
C LEU A 28 4.38 11.19 1.99
N ASN A 29 3.80 10.04 1.64
CA ASN A 29 4.21 8.72 2.11
C ASN A 29 4.32 8.62 3.64
N LYS A 30 3.34 9.23 4.34
CA LYS A 30 3.23 9.23 5.80
C LYS A 30 1.88 8.65 6.20
N ILE A 31 1.80 8.10 7.40
CA ILE A 31 0.58 7.49 7.95
C ILE A 31 0.11 8.13 9.27
N ALA A 32 0.95 9.00 9.84
CA ALA A 32 0.70 9.73 11.06
C ALA A 32 1.60 10.99 11.13
N PRO A 33 1.28 11.95 12.01
CA PRO A 33 2.18 13.04 12.37
C PRO A 33 3.51 12.53 12.94
N ALA A 34 4.61 13.25 12.67
CA ALA A 34 5.95 12.84 13.10
C ALA A 34 6.10 12.74 14.64
N TYR A 35 5.35 13.53 15.40
CA TYR A 35 5.39 13.51 16.87
C TYR A 35 4.71 12.28 17.48
N GLU A 36 3.88 11.54 16.73
CA GLU A 36 3.24 10.31 17.22
C GLU A 36 4.19 9.11 17.15
N GLY A 37 5.30 9.20 16.40
CA GLY A 37 6.27 8.12 16.25
C GLY A 37 5.72 6.84 15.60
N ILE A 38 4.57 6.92 14.92
CA ILE A 38 3.96 5.78 14.24
C ILE A 38 4.63 5.61 12.88
N GLU A 39 5.31 4.48 12.71
CA GLU A 39 5.93 4.07 11.46
C GLU A 39 5.28 2.80 10.93
N LEU A 40 5.24 2.65 9.60
CA LEU A 40 4.69 1.44 8.99
C LEU A 40 5.56 0.22 9.29
N GLY A 41 6.88 0.40 9.43
CA GLY A 41 7.80 -0.63 9.92
C GLY A 41 7.89 -1.91 9.07
N ILE A 42 7.48 -1.87 7.80
CA ILE A 42 7.48 -3.05 6.92
C ILE A 42 8.87 -3.26 6.34
N ALA A 43 9.50 -4.37 6.72
CA ALA A 43 10.73 -4.82 6.07
C ALA A 43 10.45 -5.28 4.63
N GLU A 44 11.38 -5.01 3.72
CA GLU A 44 11.28 -5.36 2.30
C GLU A 44 10.98 -6.85 2.07
N THR A 45 11.56 -7.72 2.90
CA THR A 45 11.30 -9.17 2.84
C THR A 45 9.86 -9.54 3.20
N ILE A 46 9.19 -8.78 4.08
CA ILE A 46 7.77 -8.97 4.41
C ILE A 46 6.92 -8.56 3.21
N LEU A 47 7.26 -7.44 2.57
CA LEU A 47 6.57 -6.97 1.36
C LEU A 47 6.69 -7.98 0.21
N MET A 48 7.89 -8.53 -0.04
CA MET A 48 8.08 -9.58 -1.05
C MET A 48 7.26 -10.83 -0.74
N LYS A 49 7.14 -11.23 0.54
CA LYS A 49 6.30 -12.36 0.95
C LYS A 49 4.82 -12.08 0.71
N ALA A 50 4.34 -10.88 1.05
CA ALA A 50 2.94 -10.48 0.82
C ALA A 50 2.60 -10.46 -0.68
N ILE A 51 3.50 -9.96 -1.53
CA ILE A 51 3.35 -10.00 -3.00
C ILE A 51 3.29 -11.45 -3.46
N ALA A 52 4.28 -12.28 -3.09
CA ALA A 52 4.32 -13.69 -3.47
C ALA A 52 3.02 -14.45 -3.11
N GLN A 53 2.48 -14.21 -1.91
CA GLN A 53 1.23 -14.82 -1.45
C GLN A 53 0.02 -14.28 -2.21
N SER A 54 -0.09 -12.96 -2.37
CA SER A 54 -1.21 -12.31 -3.08
C SER A 54 -1.27 -12.69 -4.56
N THR A 55 -0.11 -12.98 -5.17
CA THR A 55 0.00 -13.28 -6.61
C THR A 55 0.21 -14.78 -6.87
N GLY A 56 0.29 -15.63 -5.83
CA GLY A 56 0.56 -17.07 -5.99
C GLY A 56 1.91 -17.40 -6.65
N ARG A 57 2.87 -16.46 -6.61
CA ARG A 57 4.23 -16.63 -7.16
C ARG A 57 5.17 -17.09 -6.05
N THR A 58 6.29 -17.70 -6.41
CA THR A 58 7.29 -18.07 -5.40
C THR A 58 8.13 -16.86 -4.99
N LEU A 59 8.62 -16.83 -3.75
CA LEU A 59 9.50 -15.76 -3.26
C LEU A 59 10.78 -15.63 -4.13
N SER A 60 11.27 -16.74 -4.68
CA SER A 60 12.45 -16.76 -5.56
C SER A 60 12.21 -15.97 -6.84
N GLN A 61 11.03 -16.11 -7.45
CA GLN A 61 10.65 -15.35 -8.64
C GLN A 61 10.54 -13.86 -8.33
N ILE A 62 9.88 -13.49 -7.23
CA ILE A 62 9.75 -12.09 -6.82
C ILE A 62 11.12 -11.46 -6.55
N LYS A 63 12.06 -12.19 -5.94
CA LYS A 63 13.42 -11.71 -5.72
C LYS A 63 14.21 -11.50 -7.01
N SER A 64 14.08 -12.43 -7.97
CA SER A 64 14.72 -12.28 -9.28
C SER A 64 14.18 -11.05 -9.99
N ASP A 65 12.85 -10.94 -10.12
CA ASP A 65 12.21 -9.82 -10.80
C ASP A 65 12.52 -8.48 -10.10
N ALA A 66 12.60 -8.45 -8.77
CA ALA A 66 12.99 -7.25 -8.02
C ALA A 66 14.44 -6.85 -8.27
N ALA A 67 15.35 -7.82 -8.43
CA ALA A 67 16.74 -7.56 -8.79
C ALA A 67 16.87 -7.05 -10.23
N ASP A 68 16.05 -7.56 -11.15
CA ASP A 68 16.07 -7.20 -12.56
C ASP A 68 15.41 -5.83 -12.82
N LEU A 69 14.26 -5.56 -12.18
CA LEU A 69 13.48 -4.32 -12.36
C LEU A 69 13.93 -3.18 -11.45
N GLY A 70 14.56 -3.50 -10.30
CA GLY A 70 14.97 -2.51 -9.30
C GLY A 70 13.82 -1.83 -8.54
N ASP A 71 12.56 -2.21 -8.78
CA ASP A 71 11.37 -1.61 -8.19
C ASP A 71 10.31 -2.67 -7.85
N LEU A 72 10.04 -2.85 -6.56
CA LEU A 72 9.03 -3.80 -6.07
C LEU A 72 7.59 -3.42 -6.42
N GLY A 73 7.31 -2.14 -6.64
CA GLY A 73 6.02 -1.65 -7.11
C GLY A 73 5.73 -2.13 -8.52
N LEU A 74 6.73 -2.10 -9.42
CA LEU A 74 6.61 -2.65 -10.77
C LEU A 74 6.43 -4.17 -10.74
N VAL A 75 7.18 -4.87 -9.89
CA VAL A 75 7.01 -6.33 -9.70
C VAL A 75 5.59 -6.66 -9.23
N ALA A 76 5.06 -5.91 -8.27
CA ALA A 76 3.71 -6.10 -7.75
C ALA A 76 2.64 -5.80 -8.83
N GLU A 77 2.83 -4.75 -9.63
CA GLU A 77 1.91 -4.39 -10.71
C GLU A 77 1.89 -5.46 -11.82
N GLN A 78 3.06 -5.92 -12.28
CA GLN A 78 3.16 -6.95 -13.30
C GLN A 78 2.64 -8.31 -12.81
N SER A 79 2.71 -8.54 -11.51
CA SER A 79 2.19 -9.75 -10.88
C SER A 79 0.68 -9.69 -10.59
N LYS A 80 0.00 -8.57 -10.89
CA LYS A 80 -1.46 -8.49 -10.76
C LYS A 80 -2.13 -9.58 -11.61
N CYS A 81 -3.19 -10.18 -11.08
CA CYS A 81 -4.12 -11.05 -11.81
C CYS A 81 -3.62 -12.45 -12.22
N SER A 82 -2.59 -13.00 -11.58
CA SER A 82 -2.21 -14.41 -11.78
C SER A 82 -3.19 -15.41 -11.14
N GLN A 83 -4.03 -14.97 -10.20
CA GLN A 83 -5.05 -15.82 -9.57
C GLN A 83 -6.44 -15.59 -10.19
N ARG A 84 -7.11 -16.68 -10.55
CA ARG A 84 -8.48 -16.65 -11.08
C ARG A 84 -9.46 -16.28 -9.96
N ILE A 85 -10.01 -15.08 -10.03
CA ILE A 85 -11.02 -14.58 -9.09
C ILE A 85 -12.44 -14.98 -9.53
N LEU A 86 -13.25 -15.45 -8.58
CA LEU A 86 -14.67 -15.78 -8.80
C LEU A 86 -15.58 -14.54 -8.80
N TYR A 87 -15.13 -13.45 -8.16
CA TYR A 87 -15.82 -12.17 -8.05
C TYR A 87 -14.82 -11.02 -7.99
N THR A 88 -15.16 -9.89 -8.60
CA THR A 88 -14.33 -8.69 -8.58
C THR A 88 -14.55 -7.93 -7.27
N PRO A 89 -13.51 -7.74 -6.43
CA PRO A 89 -13.66 -6.99 -5.19
C PRO A 89 -14.01 -5.51 -5.46
N ALA A 90 -14.60 -4.86 -4.47
CA ALA A 90 -14.90 -3.42 -4.54
C ALA A 90 -13.61 -2.61 -4.77
N ALA A 91 -13.74 -1.51 -5.52
CA ALA A 91 -12.62 -0.61 -5.78
C ALA A 91 -12.05 -0.04 -4.47
N LEU A 92 -10.73 0.07 -4.40
CA LEU A 92 -10.04 0.65 -3.24
C LEU A 92 -10.36 2.16 -3.13
N THR A 93 -10.61 2.62 -1.91
CA THR A 93 -10.82 4.04 -1.60
C THR A 93 -9.61 4.61 -0.86
N VAL A 94 -9.42 5.93 -0.95
CA VAL A 94 -8.29 6.63 -0.30
C VAL A 94 -8.33 6.44 1.22
N SER A 95 -9.47 6.71 1.84
CA SER A 95 -9.71 6.45 3.26
C SER A 95 -9.53 4.99 3.63
N GLY A 96 -9.99 4.06 2.80
CA GLY A 96 -9.83 2.62 3.03
C GLY A 96 -8.35 2.20 3.06
N VAL A 97 -7.57 2.61 2.06
CA VAL A 97 -6.13 2.32 2.00
C VAL A 97 -5.40 2.95 3.17
N PHE A 98 -5.67 4.22 3.47
CA PHE A 98 -5.05 4.92 4.58
C PHE A 98 -5.35 4.27 5.95
N ALA A 99 -6.61 3.88 6.18
CA ALA A 99 -7.01 3.18 7.39
C ALA A 99 -6.30 1.84 7.53
N ARG A 100 -6.21 1.03 6.46
CA ARG A 100 -5.49 -0.25 6.46
C ARG A 100 -4.01 -0.10 6.73
N LEU A 101 -3.34 0.88 6.11
CA LEU A 101 -1.93 1.15 6.39
C LEU A 101 -1.71 1.57 7.85
N LYS A 102 -2.62 2.37 8.40
CA LYS A 102 -2.58 2.77 9.82
C LYS A 102 -2.86 1.61 10.77
N GLU A 103 -3.74 0.68 10.40
CA GLU A 103 -3.95 -0.58 11.12
C GLU A 103 -2.67 -1.42 11.13
N ILE A 104 -2.03 -1.62 9.97
CA ILE A 104 -0.79 -2.38 9.85
C ILE A 104 0.32 -1.79 10.73
N ALA A 105 0.48 -0.46 10.72
CA ALA A 105 1.47 0.21 11.54
C ALA A 105 1.23 0.08 13.06
N LYS A 106 -0.04 -0.08 13.47
CA LYS A 106 -0.41 -0.31 14.87
C LYS A 106 -0.25 -1.77 15.31
N LEU A 107 -0.07 -2.70 14.38
CA LEU A 107 0.17 -4.11 14.71
C LEU A 107 1.62 -4.28 15.18
N THR A 108 1.85 -4.17 16.48
CA THR A 108 3.14 -4.45 17.13
C THR A 108 3.09 -5.80 17.86
N GLY A 109 4.11 -6.66 17.68
CA GLY A 109 4.27 -7.94 18.41
C GLY A 109 4.58 -9.15 17.52
N HIS A 110 4.85 -10.31 18.12
CA HIS A 110 5.27 -11.53 17.41
C HIS A 110 4.23 -12.05 16.39
N ASP A 111 2.95 -11.70 16.57
CA ASP A 111 1.83 -12.02 15.68
C ASP A 111 1.58 -11.00 14.54
N SER A 112 2.28 -9.85 14.52
CA SER A 112 2.08 -8.84 13.47
C SER A 112 2.53 -9.31 12.08
N GLN A 113 3.47 -10.26 12.04
CA GLN A 113 3.93 -10.91 10.81
C GLN A 113 2.93 -11.89 10.21
N ILE A 114 1.92 -12.33 10.97
CA ILE A 114 0.90 -13.28 10.50
C ILE A 114 -0.31 -12.52 9.94
N LYS A 115 -0.64 -11.34 10.49
CA LYS A 115 -1.76 -10.51 10.05
C LYS A 115 -1.46 -9.57 8.87
N SER A 116 -0.18 -9.31 8.59
CA SER A 116 0.27 -8.62 7.36
C SER A 116 0.59 -9.57 6.20
N LYS A 117 0.16 -10.84 6.30
CA LYS A 117 0.18 -11.82 5.21
C LYS A 117 -1.09 -11.71 4.36
#